data_AF-A0A0S8BXL1-F1
#
_entry.id   AF-A0A0S8BXL1-F1
#
_cell.length_a   1.000
_cell.length_b   1.000
_cell.length_c   1.000
_cell.angle_alpha   90.00
_cell.angle_beta   90.00
_cell.angle_gamma   90.00
#
_symmetry.space_group_name_H-M   'P 1'
#
loop_
_entity.id
_entity.type
_entity.pdbx_description
1 polymer ?
#
loop_
_entity_poly.entity_id
_entity_poly.type
_entity_poly.pdbx_seq_one_letter_code
_entity_poly.pdbx_strand_id
1 'polypeptide(L)'
;MLQKFVLITGFLDIPIGLATWAAALLEPHDTHFGALMACGAFLMFAGAALMWASRDMRVRAPIIFWQGFVRLTAVASILYMVPAGIADRWQYGVVAFDGAIALVYIIGMMRHTGATFFQLMTGKP
;
A
#
# COMPACT_ATOMS: atom_id res chain seq x y z
N MET A 1 -12.08 -6.54 -13.99
CA MET A 1 -10.78 -5.86 -14.16
C MET A 1 -10.17 -5.45 -12.82
N LEU A 2 -10.94 -4.79 -11.94
CA LEU A 2 -10.50 -4.40 -10.59
C LEU A 2 -9.90 -5.55 -9.76
N GLN A 3 -10.49 -6.75 -9.81
CA GLN A 3 -9.95 -7.93 -9.13
C GLN A 3 -8.53 -8.30 -9.56
N LYS A 4 -8.30 -8.36 -10.88
CA LYS A 4 -6.97 -8.66 -11.45
C LYS A 4 -5.97 -7.57 -11.06
N PHE A 5 -6.41 -6.31 -11.08
CA PHE A 5 -5.59 -5.18 -10.65
C PHE A 5 -5.14 -5.37 -9.19
N VAL A 6 -6.07 -5.55 -8.25
CA VAL A 6 -5.78 -5.78 -6.82
C VAL A 6 -4.86 -6.98 -6.60
N LEU A 7 -5.05 -8.07 -7.34
CA LEU A 7 -4.20 -9.26 -7.26
C LEU A 7 -2.76 -8.95 -7.69
N ILE A 8 -2.58 -8.25 -8.81
CA ILE A 8 -1.26 -7.91 -9.37
C ILE A 8 -0.55 -6.91 -8.45
N THR A 9 -1.22 -5.83 -8.05
CA THR A 9 -0.63 -4.81 -7.17
C THR A 9 -0.33 -5.38 -5.78
N GLY A 10 -1.17 -6.27 -5.25
CA GLY A 10 -0.85 -7.03 -4.03
C GLY A 10 0.35 -7.96 -4.18
N PHE A 11 0.47 -8.65 -5.33
CA PHE A 11 1.65 -9.46 -5.60
C PHE A 11 2.94 -8.62 -5.66
N LEU A 12 2.89 -7.41 -6.23
CA LEU A 12 4.04 -6.50 -6.32
C LEU A 12 4.51 -5.97 -4.96
N ASP A 13 3.66 -5.94 -3.93
CA ASP A 13 4.08 -5.53 -2.59
C ASP A 13 5.03 -6.53 -1.92
N ILE A 14 4.98 -7.81 -2.32
CA ILE A 14 5.87 -8.86 -1.82
C ILE A 14 7.34 -8.61 -2.20
N PRO A 15 7.72 -8.48 -3.50
CA PRO A 15 9.09 -8.19 -3.87
C PRO A 15 9.57 -6.82 -3.38
N ILE A 16 8.68 -5.82 -3.24
CA ILE A 16 9.05 -4.53 -2.63
C ILE A 16 9.40 -4.71 -1.14
N GLY A 17 8.62 -5.50 -0.41
CA GLY A 17 8.92 -5.84 0.98
C GLY A 17 10.23 -6.61 1.13
N LEU A 18 10.51 -7.57 0.23
CA LEU A 18 11.80 -8.26 0.17
C LEU A 18 12.96 -7.32 -0.15
N ALA A 19 12.77 -6.36 -1.06
CA ALA A 19 13.79 -5.36 -1.36
C ALA A 19 14.06 -4.43 -0.16
N THR A 20 13.03 -4.12 0.64
CA THR A 20 13.17 -3.34 1.87
C THR A 20 13.99 -4.10 2.92
N TRP A 21 13.76 -5.41 3.06
CA TRP A 21 14.62 -6.27 3.87
C TRP A 21 16.05 -6.34 3.35
N ALA A 22 16.25 -6.50 2.04
CA ALA A 22 17.57 -6.53 1.44
C ALA A 22 18.35 -5.23 1.73
N ALA A 23 17.71 -4.07 1.61
CA ALA A 23 18.30 -2.79 1.97
C ALA A 23 18.73 -2.74 3.45
N ALA A 24 17.88 -3.20 4.37
CA ALA A 24 18.21 -3.27 5.79
C ALA A 24 19.40 -4.22 6.09
N LEU A 25 19.42 -5.38 5.44
CA LEU A 25 20.46 -6.40 5.65
C LEU A 25 21.82 -6.01 5.07
N LEU A 26 21.85 -5.15 4.05
CA LEU A 26 23.10 -4.61 3.49
C LEU A 26 23.76 -3.59 4.42
N GLU A 27 22.97 -2.87 5.21
CA GLU A 27 23.45 -1.85 6.17
C GLU A 27 22.88 -2.08 7.59
N PRO A 28 23.29 -3.18 8.28
CA PRO A 28 22.66 -3.62 9.52
C PRO A 28 22.92 -2.71 10.73
N HIS A 29 23.87 -1.77 10.62
CA HIS A 29 24.21 -0.81 11.66
C HIS A 29 23.46 0.52 11.54
N ASP A 30 22.62 0.67 10.52
CA ASP A 30 21.78 1.85 10.37
C ASP A 30 20.71 1.91 11.48
N THR A 31 20.44 3.12 11.98
CA THR A 31 19.47 3.34 13.08
C THR A 31 18.04 2.92 12.71
N HIS A 32 17.75 2.78 11.42
CA HIS A 32 16.45 2.40 10.88
C HIS A 32 16.34 0.90 10.57
N PHE A 33 17.36 0.07 10.87
CA PHE A 33 17.35 -1.37 10.59
C PHE A 33 16.05 -2.05 11.05
N GLY A 34 15.68 -1.86 12.32
CA GLY A 34 14.46 -2.45 12.89
C GLY A 34 13.19 -1.95 12.19
N ALA A 35 13.14 -0.67 11.82
CA ALA A 35 12.01 -0.07 11.12
C ALA A 35 11.88 -0.62 9.68
N LEU A 36 12.99 -0.78 8.96
CA LEU A 36 13.00 -1.35 7.61
C LEU A 36 12.63 -2.83 7.61
N MET A 37 13.12 -3.61 8.58
CA MET A 37 12.71 -5.01 8.75
C MET A 37 11.21 -5.13 9.06
N ALA A 38 10.67 -4.30 9.95
CA ALA A 38 9.24 -4.28 10.24
C ALA A 38 8.41 -3.83 9.01
N CYS A 39 8.88 -2.80 8.29
CA CYS A 39 8.24 -2.29 7.09
C CYS A 39 8.18 -3.35 5.98
N GLY A 40 9.29 -4.04 5.71
CA GLY A 40 9.32 -5.12 4.71
C GLY A 40 8.39 -6.28 5.07
N ALA A 41 8.33 -6.67 6.36
CA ALA A 41 7.42 -7.69 6.85
C ALA A 41 5.95 -7.28 6.63
N PHE A 42 5.64 -6.02 6.96
CA PHE A 42 4.31 -5.45 6.78
C PHE A 42 3.90 -5.36 5.31
N LEU A 43 4.82 -4.98 4.40
CA LEU A 43 4.57 -4.93 2.97
C LEU A 43 4.27 -6.32 2.39
N MET A 44 5.03 -7.34 2.78
CA MET A 44 4.74 -8.72 2.38
C MET A 44 3.40 -9.22 2.91
N PHE A 45 3.07 -8.91 4.17
CA PHE A 45 1.77 -9.22 4.75
C PHE A 45 0.63 -8.49 4.02
N ALA A 46 0.80 -7.21 3.74
CA ALA A 46 -0.13 -6.39 2.97
C ALA A 46 -0.38 -6.98 1.57
N GLY A 47 0.69 -7.39 0.89
CA GLY A 47 0.62 -8.06 -0.40
C GLY A 47 -0.17 -9.37 -0.34
N ALA A 48 0.16 -10.24 0.62
CA ALA A 48 -0.57 -11.49 0.84
C ALA A 48 -2.05 -11.24 1.19
N ALA A 49 -2.34 -10.25 2.03
CA ALA A 49 -3.70 -9.87 2.40
C ALA A 49 -4.49 -9.33 1.20
N LEU A 50 -3.87 -8.56 0.29
CA LEU A 50 -4.48 -8.09 -0.95
C LEU A 50 -4.76 -9.23 -1.92
N MET A 51 -3.80 -10.14 -2.10
CA MET A 51 -4.00 -11.34 -2.93
C MET A 51 -5.14 -12.20 -2.40
N TRP A 52 -5.23 -12.36 -1.08
CA TRP A 52 -6.33 -13.05 -0.42
C TRP A 52 -7.67 -12.30 -0.55
N ALA A 53 -7.68 -10.98 -0.34
CA ALA A 53 -8.87 -10.14 -0.47
C ALA A 53 -9.40 -10.10 -1.92
N SER A 54 -8.52 -10.23 -2.92
CA SER A 54 -8.92 -10.31 -4.33
C SER A 54 -9.79 -11.53 -4.65
N ARG A 55 -9.80 -12.58 -3.82
CA ARG A 55 -10.63 -13.77 -4.04
C ARG A 55 -12.08 -13.59 -3.62
N ASP A 56 -12.34 -12.72 -2.64
CA ASP A 56 -13.69 -12.39 -2.17
C ASP A 56 -13.75 -10.90 -1.83
N MET A 57 -13.84 -10.09 -2.89
CA MET A 57 -13.71 -8.64 -2.79
C MET A 57 -14.88 -7.98 -2.07
N ARG A 58 -16.08 -8.57 -2.10
CA ARG A 58 -17.26 -7.96 -1.48
C ARG A 58 -17.20 -8.06 0.04
N VAL A 59 -16.84 -9.24 0.54
CA VAL A 59 -16.69 -9.47 1.99
C VAL A 59 -15.43 -8.76 2.52
N ARG A 60 -14.36 -8.70 1.71
CA ARG A 60 -13.04 -8.20 2.14
C ARG A 60 -12.70 -6.81 1.59
N ALA A 61 -13.70 -6.08 1.09
CA ALA A 61 -13.52 -4.71 0.60
C ALA A 61 -12.84 -3.78 1.62
N PRO A 62 -13.12 -3.87 2.95
CA PRO A 62 -12.42 -3.06 3.94
C PRO A 62 -10.90 -3.22 3.90
N ILE A 63 -10.39 -4.43 3.63
CA ILE A 63 -8.94 -4.68 3.55
C ILE A 63 -8.33 -3.93 2.38
N ILE A 64 -8.96 -4.03 1.20
CA ILE A 64 -8.48 -3.36 -0.02
C ILE A 64 -8.57 -1.84 0.16
N PHE A 65 -9.65 -1.35 0.77
CA PHE A 65 -9.83 0.06 1.09
C PHE A 65 -8.74 0.59 2.03
N TRP A 66 -8.46 -0.12 3.13
CA TRP A 66 -7.41 0.26 4.07
C TRP A 66 -6.01 0.24 3.45
N GLN A 67 -5.75 -0.71 2.54
CA GLN A 67 -4.51 -0.72 1.78
C GLN A 67 -4.38 0.48 0.84
N GLY A 68 -5.49 1.00 0.32
CA GLY A 68 -5.50 2.28 -0.39
C GLY A 68 -5.10 3.44 0.52
N PHE A 69 -5.57 3.43 1.77
CA PHE A 69 -5.20 4.44 2.76
C PHE A 69 -3.72 4.38 3.15
N VAL A 70 -3.15 3.18 3.33
CA VAL A 70 -1.71 3.00 3.59
C VAL A 70 -0.89 3.63 2.45
N ARG A 71 -1.28 3.43 1.20
CA ARG A 71 -0.61 4.07 0.05
C ARG A 71 -0.75 5.59 0.04
N LEU A 72 -1.87 6.14 0.50
CA LEU A 72 -1.98 7.60 0.70
C LEU A 72 -1.01 8.13 1.75
N THR A 73 -0.72 7.36 2.81
CA THR A 73 0.27 7.79 3.82
C THR A 73 1.69 7.83 3.24
N ALA A 74 2.05 6.91 2.33
CA ALA A 74 3.31 6.97 1.59
C ALA A 74 3.38 8.22 0.71
N VAL A 75 2.31 8.51 -0.04
CA VAL A 75 2.19 9.72 -0.86
C VAL A 75 2.34 10.99 -0.02
N ALA A 76 1.59 11.08 1.09
CA ALA A 76 1.62 12.23 1.99
C ALA A 76 3.00 12.45 2.60
N SER A 77 3.71 11.37 2.96
CA SER A 77 5.07 11.44 3.51
C SER A 77 6.05 12.02 2.50
N ILE A 78 5.99 11.59 1.23
CA ILE A 78 6.85 12.14 0.17
C ILE A 78 6.49 13.59 -0.12
N LEU A 79 5.20 13.93 -0.21
CA LEU A 79 4.76 15.31 -0.43
C LEU A 79 5.19 16.24 0.72
N TYR A 80 5.26 15.74 1.95
CA TYR A 80 5.81 16.47 3.09
C TYR A 80 7.33 16.72 2.96
N MET A 81 8.06 15.79 2.33
CA MET A 81 9.51 15.89 2.09
C MET A 81 9.87 16.85 0.96
N VAL A 82 8.98 17.06 -0.03
CA VAL A 82 9.26 17.90 -1.21
C VAL A 82 9.64 19.35 -0.85
N PRO A 83 8.89 20.10 -0.02
CA PRO A 83 9.25 21.48 0.33
C PRO A 83 10.57 21.59 1.09
N ALA A 84 10.95 20.54 1.83
CA ALA A 84 12.19 20.47 2.58
C ALA A 84 13.42 20.14 1.71
N GLY A 85 13.22 19.83 0.41
CA GLY A 85 14.31 19.52 -0.52
C GLY A 85 15.00 18.18 -0.25
N ILE A 86 14.40 17.31 0.57
CA ILE A 86 14.95 16.00 0.95
C ILE A 86 14.35 14.84 0.14
N ALA A 87 13.44 15.13 -0.80
CA ALA A 87 12.81 14.13 -1.65
C ALA A 87 13.65 13.82 -2.89
N ASP A 88 13.99 12.55 -3.09
CA ASP A 88 14.70 12.08 -4.28
C ASP A 88 13.79 12.02 -5.52
N ARG A 89 14.39 12.15 -6.71
CA ARG A 89 13.64 12.13 -7.99
C ARG A 89 12.79 10.88 -8.19
N TRP A 90 13.26 9.72 -7.74
CA TRP A 90 12.53 8.45 -7.90
C TRP A 90 11.28 8.38 -7.00
N GLN A 91 11.27 9.11 -5.88
CA GLN A 91 10.14 9.15 -4.94
C GLN A 91 8.92 9.86 -5.54
N TYR A 92 9.10 10.79 -6.48
CA TYR A 92 7.98 11.36 -7.24
C TYR A 92 7.27 10.31 -8.10
N GLY A 93 8.01 9.31 -8.60
CA GLY A 93 7.42 8.16 -9.30
C GLY A 93 6.56 7.32 -8.36
N VAL A 94 7.00 7.13 -7.12
CA VAL A 94 6.22 6.44 -6.06
C VAL A 94 4.92 7.20 -5.77
N VAL A 95 4.97 8.53 -5.67
CA VAL A 95 3.76 9.36 -5.47
C VAL A 95 2.72 9.12 -6.56
N ALA A 96 3.14 9.12 -7.83
CA ALA A 96 2.23 8.88 -8.95
C ALA A 96 1.66 7.46 -8.92
N PHE A 97 2.50 6.46 -8.66
CA PHE A 97 2.11 5.05 -8.64
C PHE A 97 1.18 4.71 -7.47
N ASP A 98 1.59 5.03 -6.24
CA ASP A 98 0.81 4.78 -5.03
C ASP A 98 -0.45 5.63 -4.97
N GLY A 99 -0.39 6.89 -5.44
CA GLY A 99 -1.56 7.74 -5.56
C GLY A 99 -2.61 7.16 -6.50
N ALA A 100 -2.20 6.64 -7.66
CA ALA A 100 -3.11 5.99 -8.60
C ALA A 100 -3.74 4.72 -8.00
N ILE A 101 -2.93 3.85 -7.37
CA ILE A 101 -3.43 2.62 -6.76
C ILE A 101 -4.38 2.94 -5.60
N ALA A 102 -4.04 3.91 -4.75
CA ALA A 102 -4.88 4.35 -3.65
C ALA A 102 -6.26 4.81 -4.12
N LEU A 103 -6.31 5.64 -5.15
CA LEU A 103 -7.57 6.11 -5.73
C LEU A 103 -8.38 4.95 -6.31
N VAL A 104 -7.74 4.02 -7.03
CA VAL A 104 -8.40 2.84 -7.58
C VAL A 104 -8.96 1.95 -6.48
N TYR A 105 -8.24 1.77 -5.37
CA TYR A 105 -8.71 0.96 -4.24
C TYR A 105 -9.88 1.62 -3.52
N ILE A 106 -9.75 2.89 -3.15
CA ILE A 106 -10.79 3.61 -2.39
C ILE A 106 -12.06 3.76 -3.23
N ILE A 107 -11.96 4.38 -4.40
CA ILE A 107 -13.12 4.65 -5.27
C ILE A 107 -13.64 3.33 -5.86
N GLY A 108 -12.74 2.43 -6.25
CA GLY A 108 -13.12 1.13 -6.80
C GLY A 108 -13.87 0.27 -5.79
N MET A 109 -13.46 0.23 -4.52
CA MET A 109 -14.19 -0.53 -3.50
C MET A 109 -15.55 0.08 -3.20
N MET A 110 -15.64 1.41 -3.05
CA MET A 110 -16.94 2.09 -2.85
C MET A 110 -17.92 1.80 -3.99
N ARG A 111 -17.45 1.85 -5.25
CA ARG A 111 -18.28 1.54 -6.43
C ARG A 111 -18.61 0.05 -6.53
N HIS A 112 -17.70 -0.83 -6.13
CA HIS A 112 -17.89 -2.28 -6.24
C HIS A 112 -18.87 -2.82 -5.20
N THR A 113 -18.85 -2.30 -3.98
CA THR A 113 -19.73 -2.76 -2.89
C THR A 113 -21.01 -1.93 -2.75
N GLY A 114 -21.02 -0.68 -3.23
CA GLY A 114 -22.08 0.29 -2.95
C GLY A 114 -22.02 0.87 -1.53
N ALA A 115 -21.01 0.50 -0.75
CA ALA A 115 -20.83 0.98 0.62
C ALA A 115 -20.24 2.39 0.64
N THR A 116 -20.60 3.16 1.67
CA THR A 116 -20.02 4.47 1.94
C THR A 116 -18.58 4.36 2.45
N PHE A 117 -17.86 5.48 2.40
CA PHE A 117 -16.49 5.57 2.90
C PHE A 117 -16.34 5.07 4.34
N PHE A 118 -17.21 5.54 5.26
CA PHE A 118 -17.16 5.17 6.68
C PHE A 118 -17.54 3.70 6.94
N GLN A 119 -18.43 3.14 6.12
CA GLN A 119 -18.77 1.71 6.17
C GLN A 119 -17.55 0.84 5.86
N LEU A 120 -16.85 1.14 4.75
CA LEU A 120 -15.62 0.44 4.39
C LEU A 120 -14.50 0.64 5.41
N MET A 121 -14.37 1.84 5.96
CA MET A 121 -13.37 2.14 6.99
C MET A 121 -13.60 1.36 8.29
N THR A 122 -14.87 1.18 8.71
CA THR A 122 -15.22 0.50 9.96
C THR A 122 -15.45 -1.01 9.80
N GLY A 123 -15.26 -1.55 8.60
CA GLY A 123 -15.47 -2.98 8.33
C GLY A 123 -16.93 -3.42 8.34
N LYS A 124 -17.87 -2.47 8.25
CA LYS A 124 -19.31 -2.74 8.21
C LYS A 124 -19.76 -2.67 6.75
N PRO A 125 -20.02 -3.79 6.07
CA PRO A 125 -20.49 -3.79 4.69
C PRO A 125 -21.82 -3.07 4.52
#